data_AF-A0AA89BMV5-F1
#
_entry.id   AF-A0AA89BMV5-F1
#
_cell.length_a   1.000
_cell.length_b   1.000
_cell.length_c   1.000
_cell.angle_alpha   90.00
_cell.angle_beta   90.00
_cell.angle_gamma   90.00
#
_symmetry.space_group_name_H-M   'P 1'
#
loop_
_entity.id
_entity.type
_entity.pdbx_description
1 polymer ?
#
loop_
_entity_poly.entity_id
_entity_poly.type
_entity_poly.pdbx_seq_one_letter_code
_entity_poly.pdbx_strand_id
1 'polypeptide(L)'
;MADGGLTVIDGSQLRSVDLSLPESSATLTGARVIELAESRASSSLFGLALPETLKSAALLRLNIDAGSFSGTELDEDEAAAWLKDLVNAIADELKDEPLVVAILDGNTLRLFLEDEDDFAMLAENLFTDLDTEDKGKLRKNEICNALAHMGVEMGIPPVSEFPQLNDILKKHGAEGEEELGQAQFAQVLQPVMQEIAEALTAKHVVVIQNIEIINGSKIRKILADEKQLTNVIEKILHEEEGGERNMGEIRGFLEKNGKEFGLPPSKDDEAVVLLYDGMFSEVENRDNAARLEKEESVVLMKEILEKFAEQLEASPVFHDLDN
;
A
#
# COMPACT_ATOMS: atom_id res chain seq x y z
N MET A 1 1.93 20.81 5.61
CA MET A 1 2.14 19.36 5.63
C MET A 1 2.46 19.01 4.19
N ALA A 2 3.72 18.69 3.91
CA ALA A 2 4.12 18.30 2.56
C ALA A 2 3.42 16.98 2.26
N ASP A 3 2.53 17.00 1.28
CA ASP A 3 1.86 15.80 0.76
C ASP A 3 2.97 14.95 0.14
N GLY A 4 3.48 13.98 0.91
CA GLY A 4 4.79 13.32 0.73
C GLY A 4 4.90 12.39 -0.46
N GLY A 5 4.42 12.81 -1.64
CA GLY A 5 4.55 12.05 -2.89
C GLY A 5 3.92 10.65 -2.87
N LEU A 6 3.03 10.38 -1.90
CA LEU A 6 2.36 9.09 -1.78
C LEU A 6 1.24 8.98 -2.82
N THR A 7 1.18 7.83 -3.47
CA THR A 7 0.19 7.52 -4.50
C THR A 7 -0.53 6.24 -4.12
N VAL A 8 -1.87 6.27 -4.20
CA VAL A 8 -2.70 5.07 -4.02
C VAL A 8 -2.85 4.35 -5.35
N ILE A 9 -2.58 3.06 -5.34
CA ILE A 9 -2.78 2.14 -6.47
C ILE A 9 -3.96 1.24 -6.15
N ASP A 10 -5.08 1.49 -6.82
CA ASP A 10 -6.37 0.79 -6.64
C ASP A 10 -6.73 -0.12 -7.82
N GLY A 11 -5.81 -0.29 -8.77
CA GLY A 11 -6.00 -1.11 -9.97
C GLY A 11 -6.84 -0.45 -11.07
N SER A 12 -7.33 0.78 -10.89
CA SER A 12 -8.08 1.49 -11.92
C SER A 12 -7.27 1.69 -13.21
N GLN A 13 -5.96 1.92 -13.09
CA GLN A 13 -5.04 2.09 -14.22
C GLN A 13 -4.94 0.83 -15.09
N LEU A 14 -5.21 -0.35 -14.51
CA LEU A 14 -5.09 -1.63 -15.21
C LEU A 14 -6.27 -1.91 -16.16
N ARG A 15 -7.39 -1.18 -16.02
CA ARG A 15 -8.61 -1.43 -16.82
C ARG A 15 -8.51 -0.95 -18.26
N SER A 16 -7.57 -0.07 -18.56
CA SER A 16 -7.38 0.55 -19.88
C SER A 16 -6.05 0.15 -20.53
N VAL A 17 -5.35 -0.85 -19.99
CA VAL A 17 -4.04 -1.27 -20.47
C VAL A 17 -4.14 -1.92 -21.85
N ASP A 18 -3.16 -1.64 -22.70
CA ASP A 18 -3.00 -2.37 -23.95
C ASP A 18 -2.47 -3.78 -23.69
N LEU A 19 -3.31 -4.77 -24.03
CA LEU A 19 -3.07 -6.19 -23.83
C LEU A 19 -2.79 -6.91 -25.15
N SER A 20 -2.28 -6.18 -26.14
CA SER A 20 -1.76 -6.77 -27.37
C SER A 20 -0.67 -7.82 -27.08
N LEU A 21 -0.80 -8.97 -27.72
CA LEU A 21 0.22 -10.01 -27.68
C LEU A 21 1.42 -9.58 -28.55
N PRO A 22 2.66 -9.88 -28.12
CA PRO A 22 3.83 -9.59 -28.94
C PRO A 22 3.85 -10.46 -30.20
N GLU A 23 4.20 -9.86 -31.33
CA GLU A 23 4.41 -10.58 -32.59
C GLU A 23 5.62 -11.53 -32.44
N SER A 24 5.39 -12.78 -32.06
CA SER A 24 6.46 -13.78 -31.89
C SER A 24 6.04 -15.15 -32.42
N SER A 25 7.00 -15.87 -32.99
CA SER A 25 6.86 -17.26 -33.44
C SER A 25 7.04 -18.29 -32.33
N ALA A 26 7.15 -17.85 -31.07
CA ALA A 26 7.30 -18.72 -29.92
C ALA A 26 5.95 -19.26 -29.47
N THR A 27 5.93 -20.52 -29.01
CA THR A 27 4.77 -21.13 -28.36
C THR A 27 4.33 -20.29 -27.17
N LEU A 28 3.07 -19.86 -27.17
CA LEU A 28 2.45 -19.15 -26.05
C LEU A 28 2.12 -20.19 -24.97
N THR A 29 2.82 -20.09 -23.84
CA THR A 29 2.55 -20.94 -22.67
C THR A 29 1.85 -20.14 -21.57
N GLY A 30 1.17 -20.83 -20.66
CA GLY A 30 0.57 -20.18 -19.48
C GLY A 30 1.60 -19.38 -18.67
N ALA A 31 2.83 -19.87 -18.51
CA ALA A 31 3.90 -19.13 -17.86
C ALA A 31 4.21 -17.81 -18.57
N ARG A 32 4.22 -17.81 -19.90
CA ARG A 32 4.48 -16.60 -20.69
C ARG A 32 3.33 -15.59 -20.56
N VAL A 33 2.09 -16.06 -20.47
CA VAL A 33 0.92 -15.20 -20.24
C VAL A 33 1.00 -14.54 -18.85
N ILE A 34 1.39 -15.29 -17.82
CA ILE A 34 1.60 -14.76 -16.46
C ILE A 34 2.68 -13.66 -16.48
N GLU A 35 3.85 -13.95 -17.06
CA GLU A 35 4.94 -12.97 -17.18
C GLU A 35 4.51 -11.70 -17.92
N LEU A 36 3.74 -11.85 -19.01
CA LEU A 36 3.21 -10.72 -19.76
C LEU A 36 2.23 -9.90 -18.92
N ALA A 37 1.30 -10.54 -18.20
CA ALA A 37 0.36 -9.85 -17.33
C ALA A 37 1.09 -9.07 -16.23
N GLU A 38 2.06 -9.69 -15.56
CA GLU A 38 2.87 -9.03 -14.53
C GLU A 38 3.66 -7.86 -15.11
N SER A 39 4.29 -8.03 -16.27
CA SER A 39 5.05 -6.96 -16.92
C SER A 39 4.17 -5.79 -17.36
N ARG A 40 2.99 -6.06 -17.93
CA ARG A 40 2.02 -5.04 -18.33
C ARG A 40 1.48 -4.29 -17.11
N ALA A 41 1.07 -5.02 -16.07
CA ALA A 41 0.58 -4.44 -14.83
C ALA A 41 1.66 -3.60 -14.15
N SER A 42 2.87 -4.14 -13.98
CA SER A 42 4.02 -3.40 -13.42
C SER A 42 4.28 -2.11 -14.20
N SER A 43 4.35 -2.17 -15.53
CA SER A 43 4.61 -0.99 -16.37
C SER A 43 3.53 0.09 -16.23
N SER A 44 2.27 -0.32 -16.14
CA SER A 44 1.14 0.60 -15.92
C SER A 44 1.08 1.16 -14.50
N LEU A 45 1.75 0.51 -13.56
CA LEU A 45 1.85 0.90 -12.15
C LEU A 45 3.25 1.45 -11.85
N PHE A 46 3.76 2.32 -12.72
CA PHE A 46 5.04 3.01 -12.53
C PHE A 46 6.25 2.06 -12.42
N GLY A 47 6.21 0.88 -13.03
CA GLY A 47 7.29 -0.11 -12.93
C GLY A 47 7.38 -0.78 -11.56
N LEU A 48 6.31 -0.73 -10.75
CA LEU A 48 6.23 -1.37 -9.45
C LEU A 48 6.47 -2.88 -9.56
N ALA A 49 7.33 -3.42 -8.71
CA ALA A 49 7.41 -4.87 -8.50
C ALA A 49 6.17 -5.33 -7.73
N LEU A 50 5.31 -6.11 -8.38
CA LEU A 50 4.07 -6.58 -7.76
C LEU A 50 4.37 -7.51 -6.56
N PRO A 51 3.74 -7.32 -5.40
CA PRO A 51 3.89 -8.24 -4.27
C PRO A 51 3.46 -9.67 -4.61
N GLU A 52 4.18 -10.66 -4.10
CA GLU A 52 3.83 -12.09 -4.31
C GLU A 52 2.44 -12.44 -3.75
N THR A 53 2.00 -11.75 -2.69
CA THR A 53 0.64 -11.88 -2.14
C THR A 53 -0.41 -11.46 -3.17
N LEU A 54 -0.21 -10.33 -3.84
CA LEU A 54 -1.08 -9.82 -4.90
C LEU A 54 -1.13 -10.77 -6.10
N LYS A 55 0.04 -11.25 -6.57
CA LYS A 55 0.12 -12.20 -7.68
C LYS A 55 -0.64 -13.49 -7.38
N SER A 56 -0.39 -14.05 -6.19
CA SER A 56 -1.02 -15.30 -5.75
C SER A 56 -2.53 -15.15 -5.62
N ALA A 57 -2.99 -14.03 -5.06
CA ALA A 57 -4.41 -13.77 -4.87
C ALA A 57 -5.15 -13.56 -6.21
N ALA A 58 -4.52 -12.89 -7.18
CA ALA A 58 -5.06 -12.76 -8.54
C ALA A 58 -5.23 -14.12 -9.24
N LEU A 59 -4.25 -15.03 -9.12
CA LEU A 59 -4.34 -16.38 -9.67
C LEU A 59 -5.44 -17.22 -8.99
N LEU A 60 -5.55 -17.11 -7.66
CA LEU A 60 -6.61 -17.78 -6.90
C LEU A 60 -8.01 -17.33 -7.34
N ARG A 61 -8.20 -16.03 -7.64
CA ARG A 61 -9.50 -15.51 -8.13
C ARG A 61 -9.93 -16.15 -9.45
N LEU A 62 -8.97 -16.55 -10.27
CA LEU A 62 -9.23 -17.25 -11.54
C LEU A 62 -9.28 -18.78 -11.40
N ASN A 63 -9.15 -19.31 -10.17
CA ASN A 63 -8.99 -20.73 -9.90
C ASN A 63 -7.83 -21.38 -10.70
N ILE A 64 -6.77 -20.62 -10.93
CA ILE A 64 -5.58 -21.11 -11.62
C ILE A 64 -4.63 -21.70 -10.59
N ASP A 65 -4.27 -22.97 -10.77
CA ASP A 65 -3.07 -23.51 -10.16
C ASP A 65 -1.86 -23.17 -11.04
N ALA A 66 -0.99 -22.27 -10.55
CA ALA A 66 0.14 -21.75 -11.31
C ALA A 66 1.05 -22.87 -11.84
N GLY A 67 1.20 -23.96 -11.08
CA GLY A 67 2.06 -25.09 -11.45
C GLY A 67 1.53 -25.83 -12.69
N SER A 68 0.24 -26.18 -12.70
CA SER A 68 -0.38 -26.87 -13.84
C SER A 68 -0.61 -25.97 -15.04
N PHE A 69 -0.96 -24.69 -14.83
CA PHE A 69 -1.19 -23.76 -15.93
C PHE A 69 0.09 -23.35 -16.67
N SER A 70 1.21 -23.23 -15.96
CA SER A 70 2.49 -22.75 -16.52
C SER A 70 2.94 -23.51 -17.78
N GLY A 71 2.71 -24.84 -17.81
CA GLY A 71 3.09 -25.71 -18.93
C GLY A 71 2.04 -25.86 -20.03
N THR A 72 0.90 -25.18 -19.91
CA THR A 72 -0.19 -25.29 -20.89
C THR A 72 0.17 -24.49 -22.13
N GLU A 73 0.15 -25.13 -23.30
CA GLU A 73 0.24 -24.45 -24.60
C GLU A 73 -1.13 -23.85 -24.95
N LEU A 74 -1.13 -22.59 -25.37
CA LEU A 74 -2.31 -21.80 -25.67
C LEU A 74 -2.21 -21.31 -27.11
N ASP A 75 -3.36 -21.23 -27.79
CA ASP A 75 -3.43 -20.44 -29.02
C ASP A 75 -3.47 -18.92 -28.72
N GLU A 76 -3.43 -18.11 -29.78
CA GLU A 76 -3.40 -16.65 -29.64
C GLU A 76 -4.66 -16.08 -28.98
N ASP A 77 -5.84 -16.65 -29.29
CA ASP A 77 -7.12 -16.17 -28.76
C ASP A 77 -7.24 -16.55 -27.27
N GLU A 78 -6.86 -17.78 -26.91
CA GLU A 78 -6.81 -18.25 -25.54
C GLU A 78 -5.81 -17.45 -24.70
N ALA A 79 -4.61 -17.20 -25.23
CA ALA A 79 -3.59 -16.42 -24.54
C ALA A 79 -4.01 -14.97 -24.32
N ALA A 80 -4.67 -14.35 -25.30
CA ALA A 80 -5.18 -12.98 -25.18
C ALA A 80 -6.30 -12.89 -24.14
N ALA A 81 -7.21 -13.87 -24.11
CA ALA A 81 -8.27 -13.96 -23.11
C ALA A 81 -7.68 -14.11 -21.70
N TRP A 82 -6.76 -15.04 -21.50
CA TRP A 82 -6.10 -15.25 -20.20
C TRP A 82 -5.30 -14.05 -19.73
N LEU A 83 -4.57 -13.38 -20.63
CA LEU A 83 -3.85 -12.15 -20.31
C LEU A 83 -4.80 -11.08 -19.77
N LYS A 84 -5.95 -10.91 -20.43
CA LYS A 84 -6.98 -9.96 -20.01
C LYS A 84 -7.61 -10.35 -18.68
N ASP A 85 -7.92 -11.62 -18.48
CA ASP A 85 -8.52 -12.09 -17.24
C ASP A 85 -7.55 -11.93 -16.06
N LEU A 86 -6.25 -12.21 -16.26
CA LEU A 86 -5.23 -12.06 -15.23
C LEU A 86 -4.98 -10.60 -14.87
N VAL A 87 -4.88 -9.70 -15.85
CA VAL A 87 -4.73 -8.26 -15.55
C VAL A 87 -5.98 -7.71 -14.85
N ASN A 88 -7.18 -8.18 -15.23
CA ASN A 88 -8.41 -7.82 -14.51
C ASN A 88 -8.43 -8.39 -13.09
N ALA A 89 -7.95 -9.60 -12.87
CA ALA A 89 -7.88 -10.20 -11.54
C ALA A 89 -6.92 -9.43 -10.61
N ILE A 90 -5.77 -8.98 -11.13
CA ILE A 90 -4.85 -8.09 -10.40
C ILE A 90 -5.55 -6.76 -10.08
N ALA A 91 -6.26 -6.18 -11.06
CA ALA A 91 -7.01 -4.95 -10.87
C ALA A 91 -8.15 -5.08 -9.84
N ASP A 92 -8.83 -6.22 -9.82
CA ASP A 92 -9.86 -6.54 -8.82
C ASP A 92 -9.23 -6.73 -7.43
N GLU A 93 -8.03 -7.32 -7.35
CA GLU A 93 -7.34 -7.47 -6.07
C GLU A 93 -6.89 -6.13 -5.52
N LEU A 94 -6.27 -5.27 -6.34
CA LEU A 94 -5.89 -3.92 -5.94
C LEU A 94 -7.10 -3.03 -5.59
N LYS A 95 -8.28 -3.31 -6.15
CA LYS A 95 -9.50 -2.60 -5.76
C LYS A 95 -9.91 -2.96 -4.32
N ASP A 96 -9.79 -4.25 -3.97
CA ASP A 96 -10.13 -4.77 -2.64
C ASP A 96 -9.03 -4.50 -1.60
N GLU A 97 -7.77 -4.52 -2.02
CA GLU A 97 -6.56 -4.28 -1.22
C GLU A 97 -5.63 -3.30 -1.98
N PRO A 98 -5.93 -1.99 -1.94
CA PRO A 98 -5.08 -0.99 -2.59
C PRO A 98 -3.70 -0.92 -1.95
N LEU A 99 -2.71 -0.52 -2.75
CA LEU A 99 -1.34 -0.29 -2.27
C LEU A 99 -1.06 1.20 -2.16
N VAL A 100 -0.36 1.61 -1.10
CA VAL A 100 0.24 2.95 -1.02
C VAL A 100 1.69 2.86 -1.46
N VAL A 101 2.11 3.72 -2.39
CA VAL A 101 3.49 3.76 -2.87
C VAL A 101 4.06 5.16 -2.82
N ALA A 102 5.35 5.29 -2.57
CA ALA A 102 6.12 6.50 -2.77
C ALA A 102 6.83 6.41 -4.14
N ILE A 103 6.64 7.42 -4.98
CA ILE A 103 7.32 7.51 -6.29
C ILE A 103 8.48 8.49 -6.16
N LEU A 104 9.70 7.96 -6.15
CA LEU A 104 10.93 8.71 -5.95
C LEU A 104 11.55 9.04 -7.31
N ASP A 105 11.25 10.22 -7.82
CA ASP A 105 11.69 10.73 -9.13
C ASP A 105 12.73 11.88 -9.02
N GLY A 106 13.17 12.17 -7.79
CA GLY A 106 14.13 13.22 -7.49
C GLY A 106 13.55 14.63 -7.41
N ASN A 107 12.25 14.84 -7.63
CA ASN A 107 11.63 16.17 -7.49
C ASN A 107 11.72 16.69 -6.05
N THR A 108 11.43 15.86 -5.04
CA THR A 108 11.52 16.24 -3.62
C THR A 108 12.93 16.72 -3.25
N LEU A 109 13.96 16.02 -3.71
CA LEU A 109 15.35 16.42 -3.49
C LEU A 109 15.70 17.73 -4.20
N ARG A 110 15.17 17.93 -5.42
CA ARG A 110 15.36 19.18 -6.17
C ARG A 110 14.74 20.38 -5.46
N LEU A 111 13.57 20.22 -4.83
CA LEU A 111 12.95 21.30 -4.04
C LEU A 111 13.90 21.80 -2.93
N PHE A 112 14.57 20.90 -2.22
CA PHE A 112 15.57 21.30 -1.21
C PHE A 112 16.82 21.95 -1.82
N LEU A 113 17.19 21.59 -3.04
CA LEU A 113 18.40 22.08 -3.71
C LEU A 113 18.17 23.37 -4.53
N GLU A 114 16.92 23.76 -4.75
CA GLU A 114 16.55 24.94 -5.53
C GLU A 114 16.84 26.26 -4.80
N ASP A 115 16.69 26.27 -3.47
CA ASP A 115 16.98 27.42 -2.61
C ASP A 115 18.14 27.11 -1.65
N GLU A 116 19.13 28.01 -1.61
CA GLU A 116 20.33 27.85 -0.78
C GLU A 116 20.01 27.88 0.71
N ASP A 117 19.02 28.66 1.14
CA ASP A 117 18.61 28.77 2.54
C ASP A 117 17.85 27.49 2.98
N ASP A 118 17.00 26.92 2.11
CA ASP A 118 16.30 25.66 2.38
C ASP A 118 17.29 24.49 2.50
N PHE A 119 18.28 24.41 1.60
CA PHE A 119 19.34 23.42 1.69
C PHE A 119 20.18 23.60 2.96
N ALA A 120 20.59 24.84 3.27
CA ALA A 120 21.39 25.13 4.45
C ALA A 120 20.66 24.74 5.73
N MET A 121 19.36 25.02 5.82
CA MET A 121 18.52 24.63 6.96
C MET A 121 18.40 23.11 7.09
N LEU A 122 18.19 22.38 5.98
CA LEU A 122 18.16 20.92 5.98
C LEU A 122 19.49 20.34 6.47
N ALA A 123 20.61 20.81 5.91
CA ALA A 123 21.94 20.32 6.26
C ALA A 123 22.30 20.62 7.72
N GLU A 124 21.90 21.78 8.25
CA GLU A 124 22.06 22.14 9.66
C GLU A 124 21.25 21.23 10.59
N ASN A 125 19.98 20.97 10.27
CA ASN A 125 19.12 20.08 11.05
C ASN A 125 19.71 18.65 11.08
N LEU A 126 20.07 18.09 9.91
CA LEU A 126 20.67 16.77 9.82
C LEU A 126 22.00 16.67 10.60
N PHE A 127 22.85 17.71 10.51
CA PHE A 127 24.10 17.73 11.25
C PHE A 127 23.86 17.72 12.76
N THR A 128 22.92 18.54 13.23
CA THR A 128 22.58 18.66 14.65
C THR A 128 21.99 17.37 15.20
N ASP A 129 21.10 16.72 14.44
CA ASP A 129 20.48 15.45 14.82
C ASP A 129 21.49 14.30 14.92
N LEU A 130 22.51 14.30 14.05
CA LEU A 130 23.58 13.30 14.06
C LEU A 130 24.67 13.58 15.09
N ASP A 131 24.97 14.85 15.40
CA ASP A 131 25.98 15.24 16.40
C ASP A 131 25.41 15.20 17.82
N THR A 132 24.91 14.02 18.20
CA THR A 132 24.25 13.78 19.50
C THR A 132 25.13 14.07 20.73
N GLU A 133 26.46 14.13 20.55
CA GLU A 133 27.42 14.45 21.61
C GLU A 133 27.87 15.92 21.59
N ASP A 134 27.32 16.76 20.71
CA ASP A 134 27.62 18.19 20.55
C ASP A 134 29.13 18.47 20.45
N LYS A 135 29.82 17.68 19.62
CA LYS A 135 31.27 17.81 19.39
C LYS A 135 31.59 18.94 18.39
N GLY A 136 30.58 19.43 17.68
CA GLY A 136 30.69 20.33 16.54
C GLY A 136 31.29 19.66 15.31
N LYS A 137 31.29 18.32 15.26
CA LYS A 137 32.00 17.54 14.23
C LYS A 137 31.37 16.16 14.02
N LEU A 138 31.21 15.81 12.74
CA LEU A 138 30.75 14.48 12.31
C LEU A 138 31.81 13.79 11.47
N ARG A 139 31.86 12.46 11.51
CA ARG A 139 32.69 11.71 10.55
C ARG A 139 32.07 11.79 9.17
N LYS A 140 32.90 11.76 8.14
CA LYS A 140 32.44 11.87 6.75
C LYS A 140 31.50 10.74 6.33
N ASN A 141 31.66 9.53 6.87
CA ASN A 141 30.73 8.41 6.67
C ASN A 141 29.32 8.62 7.25
N GLU A 142 29.11 9.62 8.11
CA GLU A 142 27.78 10.01 8.61
C GLU A 142 26.88 10.60 7.53
N ILE A 143 27.41 10.94 6.34
CA ILE A 143 26.59 11.33 5.18
C ILE A 143 25.61 10.21 4.82
N CYS A 144 26.00 8.94 4.94
CA CYS A 144 25.09 7.81 4.70
C CYS A 144 23.95 7.79 5.72
N ASN A 145 24.25 8.09 6.99
CA ASN A 145 23.24 8.16 8.05
C ASN A 145 22.34 9.37 7.86
N ALA A 146 22.85 10.51 7.39
CA ALA A 146 22.06 11.68 7.05
C ALA A 146 21.02 11.37 5.96
N LEU A 147 21.42 10.68 4.90
CA LEU A 147 20.51 10.24 3.85
C LEU A 147 19.49 9.21 4.37
N ALA A 148 19.91 8.32 5.28
CA ALA A 148 18.98 7.39 5.94
C ALA A 148 17.96 8.13 6.84
N HIS A 149 18.40 9.17 7.55
CA HIS A 149 17.53 10.06 8.36
C HIS A 149 16.52 10.82 7.51
N MET A 150 16.91 11.25 6.31
CA MET A 150 15.99 11.83 5.33
C MET A 150 14.93 10.81 4.90
N GLY A 151 15.34 9.58 4.57
CA GLY A 151 14.43 8.48 4.25
C GLY A 151 13.51 8.73 3.04
N VAL A 152 12.53 7.84 2.87
CA VAL A 152 11.58 7.88 1.74
C VAL A 152 10.75 9.16 1.76
N GLU A 153 10.36 9.64 2.95
CA GLU A 153 9.56 10.85 3.15
C GLU A 153 10.22 12.10 2.54
N MET A 154 11.56 12.16 2.56
CA MET A 154 12.34 13.28 2.01
C MET A 154 12.92 12.96 0.62
N GLY A 155 12.47 11.88 -0.03
CA GLY A 155 12.85 11.55 -1.39
C GLY A 155 14.09 10.65 -1.53
N ILE A 156 14.59 10.07 -0.42
CA ILE A 156 15.73 9.15 -0.45
C ILE A 156 15.23 7.69 -0.54
N PRO A 157 15.60 6.95 -1.58
CA PRO A 157 15.23 5.54 -1.68
C PRO A 157 15.93 4.66 -0.64
N PRO A 158 15.32 3.55 -0.21
CA PRO A 158 16.00 2.52 0.55
C PRO A 158 17.18 1.95 -0.25
N VAL A 159 18.29 1.65 0.43
CA VAL A 159 19.53 1.12 -0.19
C VAL A 159 19.27 -0.14 -1.03
N SER A 160 18.35 -1.00 -0.58
CA SER A 160 17.96 -2.24 -1.28
C SER A 160 17.33 -1.98 -2.64
N GLU A 161 16.55 -0.91 -2.77
CA GLU A 161 15.85 -0.52 -4.00
C GLU A 161 16.69 0.40 -4.88
N PHE A 162 17.81 0.92 -4.35
CA PHE A 162 18.69 1.86 -5.05
C PHE A 162 20.18 1.50 -4.88
N PRO A 163 20.65 0.40 -5.51
CA PRO A 163 22.02 -0.10 -5.32
C PRO A 163 23.13 0.90 -5.70
N GLN A 164 22.84 1.82 -6.62
CA GLN A 164 23.79 2.84 -7.09
C GLN A 164 24.12 3.91 -6.03
N LEU A 165 23.39 3.96 -4.90
CA LEU A 165 23.68 4.88 -3.81
C LEU A 165 25.13 4.78 -3.31
N ASN A 166 25.63 3.55 -3.16
CA ASN A 166 26.99 3.29 -2.69
C ASN A 166 28.04 3.85 -3.66
N ASP A 167 27.77 3.76 -4.96
CA ASP A 167 28.69 4.29 -5.98
C ASP A 167 28.69 5.82 -5.98
N ILE A 168 27.53 6.45 -5.77
CA ILE A 168 27.41 7.91 -5.62
C ILE A 168 28.17 8.38 -4.38
N LEU A 169 27.98 7.73 -3.22
CA LEU A 169 28.69 8.04 -1.98
C LEU A 169 30.22 7.95 -2.17
N LYS A 170 30.70 6.89 -2.81
CA LYS A 170 32.13 6.71 -3.15
C LYS A 170 32.66 7.81 -4.03
N LYS A 171 31.92 8.15 -5.09
CA LYS A 171 32.32 9.17 -6.07
C LYS A 171 32.53 10.55 -5.42
N HIS A 172 31.69 10.90 -4.46
CA HIS A 172 31.81 12.16 -3.69
C HIS A 172 32.69 12.02 -2.44
N GLY A 173 33.31 10.85 -2.24
CA GLY A 173 34.22 10.57 -1.14
C GLY A 173 33.55 10.56 0.23
N ALA A 174 32.25 10.27 0.31
CA ALA A 174 31.44 10.27 1.52
C ALA A 174 31.68 9.06 2.45
N GLU A 175 32.68 8.21 2.19
CA GLU A 175 33.00 7.02 2.99
C GLU A 175 34.20 7.21 3.95
N GLY A 176 34.72 8.44 4.10
CA GLY A 176 35.91 8.72 4.90
C GLY A 176 35.65 8.71 6.42
N GLU A 177 36.73 8.54 7.20
CA GLU A 177 36.72 8.71 8.67
C GLU A 177 37.10 10.14 9.10
N GLU A 178 37.37 11.03 8.14
CA GLU A 178 37.72 12.43 8.40
C GLU A 178 36.56 13.15 9.10
N GLU A 179 36.89 13.98 10.09
CA GLU A 179 35.90 14.80 10.79
C GLU A 179 35.59 16.06 9.98
N LEU A 180 34.30 16.32 9.78
CA LEU A 180 33.74 17.47 9.10
C LEU A 180 33.02 18.36 10.11
N GLY A 181 33.29 19.67 10.07
CA GLY A 181 32.38 20.64 10.65
C GLY A 181 31.13 20.83 9.79
N GLN A 182 30.10 21.48 10.32
CA GLN A 182 28.79 21.67 9.65
C GLN A 182 28.89 22.18 8.19
N ALA A 183 29.69 23.21 7.93
CA ALA A 183 29.85 23.75 6.57
C ALA A 183 30.51 22.73 5.61
N GLN A 184 31.45 21.92 6.10
CA GLN A 184 32.11 20.89 5.29
C GLN A 184 31.18 19.70 5.05
N PHE A 185 30.34 19.36 6.04
CA PHE A 185 29.29 18.36 5.90
C PHE A 185 28.31 18.75 4.79
N ALA A 186 27.80 19.98 4.81
CA ALA A 186 26.91 20.50 3.76
C ALA A 186 27.56 20.46 2.36
N GLN A 187 28.85 20.83 2.25
CA GLN A 187 29.60 20.76 0.99
C GLN A 187 29.75 19.35 0.42
N VAL A 188 29.73 18.32 1.27
CA VAL A 188 29.77 16.90 0.83
C VAL A 188 28.36 16.39 0.54
N LEU A 189 27.36 16.77 1.35
CA LEU A 189 25.99 16.33 1.21
C LEU A 189 25.34 16.84 -0.08
N GLN A 190 25.55 18.12 -0.43
CA GLN A 190 24.91 18.76 -1.58
C GLN A 190 25.15 18.02 -2.92
N PRO A 191 26.40 17.74 -3.34
CA PRO A 191 26.63 17.06 -4.61
C PRO A 191 26.16 15.60 -4.60
N VAL A 192 26.13 14.95 -3.44
CA VAL A 192 25.54 13.61 -3.28
C VAL A 192 24.03 13.65 -3.54
N MET A 193 23.30 14.56 -2.88
CA MET A 193 21.86 14.74 -3.09
C MET A 193 21.53 15.09 -4.54
N GLN A 194 22.33 15.96 -5.17
CA GLN A 194 22.15 16.33 -6.56
C GLN A 194 22.26 15.12 -7.49
N GLU A 195 23.28 14.28 -7.32
CA GLU A 195 23.45 13.10 -8.17
C GLU A 195 22.38 12.04 -7.92
N ILE A 196 21.89 11.89 -6.68
CA ILE A 196 20.72 11.04 -6.39
C ILE A 196 19.50 11.56 -7.15
N ALA A 197 19.23 12.87 -7.10
CA ALA A 197 18.10 13.47 -7.79
C ALA A 197 18.16 13.31 -9.32
N GLU A 198 19.35 13.48 -9.91
CA GLU A 198 19.59 13.25 -11.34
C GLU A 198 19.39 11.78 -11.72
N ALA A 199 19.89 10.87 -10.90
CA ALA A 199 19.76 9.44 -11.13
C ALA A 199 18.31 8.96 -11.01
N LEU A 200 17.53 9.50 -10.05
CA LEU A 200 16.10 9.24 -9.91
C LEU A 200 15.27 9.86 -11.04
N THR A 201 15.71 10.99 -11.60
CA THR A 201 15.09 11.58 -12.78
C THR A 201 15.25 10.68 -14.01
N ALA A 202 16.41 10.02 -14.15
CA ALA A 202 16.66 9.08 -15.23
C ALA A 202 15.89 7.76 -15.06
N LYS A 203 15.78 7.27 -13.83
CA LYS A 203 15.00 6.08 -13.47
C LYS A 203 14.47 6.23 -12.06
N HIS A 204 13.17 6.47 -11.95
CA HIS A 204 12.51 6.60 -10.65
C HIS A 204 12.49 5.26 -9.92
N VAL A 205 12.35 5.34 -8.59
CA VAL A 205 12.19 4.18 -7.71
C VAL A 205 10.79 4.23 -7.12
N VAL A 206 10.09 3.09 -7.09
CA VAL A 206 8.77 2.98 -6.46
C VAL A 206 8.91 2.13 -5.22
N VAL A 207 8.49 2.66 -4.07
CA VAL A 207 8.59 1.98 -2.77
C VAL A 207 7.19 1.79 -2.20
N ILE A 208 6.80 0.53 -1.96
CA ILE A 208 5.53 0.23 -1.27
C ILE A 208 5.66 0.66 0.18
N GLN A 209 4.69 1.44 0.65
CA GLN A 209 4.55 1.80 2.05
C GLN A 209 3.70 0.74 2.76
N ASN A 210 4.02 0.44 4.00
CA ASN A 210 3.31 -0.54 4.81
C ASN A 210 2.02 0.04 5.41
N ILE A 211 1.16 0.56 4.54
CA ILE A 211 -0.10 1.23 4.90
C ILE A 211 -1.26 0.43 4.31
N GLU A 212 -2.13 -0.10 5.17
CA GLU A 212 -3.37 -0.77 4.78
C GLU A 212 -4.47 0.27 4.54
N ILE A 213 -5.13 0.20 3.37
CA ILE A 213 -6.26 1.07 3.03
C ILE A 213 -7.56 0.29 3.18
N ILE A 214 -8.46 0.82 4.01
CA ILE A 214 -9.77 0.25 4.27
C ILE A 214 -10.83 1.18 3.64
N ASN A 215 -11.26 0.82 2.42
CA ASN A 215 -12.08 1.65 1.53
C ASN A 215 -13.52 1.14 1.32
N GLY A 216 -13.92 0.09 2.04
CA GLY A 216 -15.25 -0.51 1.92
C GLY A 216 -15.46 -1.46 0.73
N SER A 217 -14.50 -1.63 -0.20
CA SER A 217 -14.65 -2.54 -1.36
C SER A 217 -14.91 -3.99 -0.93
N LYS A 218 -14.16 -4.48 0.08
CA LYS A 218 -14.36 -5.81 0.66
C LYS A 218 -15.77 -5.97 1.25
N ILE A 219 -16.28 -4.93 1.91
CA ILE A 219 -17.64 -4.94 2.47
C ILE A 219 -18.67 -5.03 1.33
N ARG A 220 -18.52 -4.23 0.27
CA ARG A 220 -19.39 -4.30 -0.92
C ARG A 220 -19.38 -5.67 -1.57
N LYS A 221 -18.20 -6.29 -1.67
CA LYS A 221 -18.05 -7.64 -2.23
C LYS A 221 -18.82 -8.68 -1.41
N ILE A 222 -18.70 -8.64 -0.09
CA ILE A 222 -19.44 -9.52 0.82
C ILE A 222 -20.95 -9.26 0.69
N LEU A 223 -21.38 -8.00 0.68
CA LEU A 223 -22.80 -7.62 0.56
C LEU A 223 -23.42 -8.06 -0.78
N ALA A 224 -22.63 -8.14 -1.86
CA ALA A 224 -23.07 -8.58 -3.17
C ALA A 224 -23.13 -10.12 -3.32
N ASP A 225 -22.40 -10.87 -2.50
CA ASP A 225 -22.39 -12.35 -2.51
C ASP A 225 -23.23 -12.90 -1.34
N GLU A 226 -24.49 -13.25 -1.63
CA GLU A 226 -25.43 -13.79 -0.64
C GLU A 226 -24.90 -15.03 0.09
N LYS A 227 -24.06 -15.86 -0.55
CA LYS A 227 -23.49 -17.05 0.08
C LYS A 227 -22.38 -16.70 1.04
N GLN A 228 -21.48 -15.79 0.64
CA GLN A 228 -20.43 -15.30 1.54
C GLN A 228 -21.04 -14.56 2.71
N LEU A 229 -21.99 -13.66 2.47
CA LEU A 229 -22.72 -12.94 3.50
C LEU A 229 -23.37 -13.93 4.49
N THR A 230 -24.10 -14.93 3.98
CA THR A 230 -24.76 -15.94 4.83
C THR A 230 -23.75 -16.80 5.61
N ASN A 231 -22.67 -17.27 4.99
CA ASN A 231 -21.64 -18.06 5.67
C ASN A 231 -20.96 -17.26 6.79
N VAL A 232 -20.66 -15.99 6.52
CA VAL A 232 -20.07 -15.08 7.50
C VAL A 232 -21.07 -14.83 8.65
N ILE A 233 -22.34 -14.54 8.34
CA ILE A 233 -23.43 -14.43 9.33
C ILE A 233 -23.59 -15.72 10.15
N GLU A 234 -23.49 -16.89 9.54
CA GLU A 234 -23.63 -18.16 10.24
C GLU A 234 -22.45 -18.41 11.20
N LYS A 235 -21.21 -18.12 10.78
CA LYS A 235 -20.04 -18.14 11.67
C LYS A 235 -20.23 -17.21 12.87
N ILE A 236 -20.78 -16.01 12.63
CA ILE A 236 -21.11 -15.04 13.67
C ILE A 236 -22.07 -15.65 14.71
N LEU A 237 -23.13 -16.31 14.25
CA LEU A 237 -24.19 -16.86 15.10
C LEU A 237 -23.78 -18.12 15.88
N HIS A 238 -22.68 -18.79 15.49
CA HIS A 238 -22.20 -20.01 16.14
C HIS A 238 -21.16 -19.78 17.25
N GLU A 239 -20.58 -18.57 17.42
CA GLU A 239 -19.56 -18.32 18.45
C GLU A 239 -20.09 -18.29 19.90
N GLU A 240 -21.41 -18.13 20.14
CA GLU A 240 -22.02 -18.30 21.47
C GLU A 240 -23.39 -18.97 21.37
N GLU A 241 -23.64 -20.02 22.17
CA GLU A 241 -24.93 -20.72 22.27
C GLU A 241 -26.02 -19.78 22.82
N GLY A 242 -26.65 -19.00 21.94
CA GLY A 242 -27.78 -18.13 22.28
C GLY A 242 -28.27 -17.35 21.05
N GLY A 243 -29.43 -17.73 20.52
CA GLY A 243 -29.97 -17.20 19.25
C GLY A 243 -30.54 -15.77 19.28
N GLU A 244 -30.43 -15.07 20.41
CA GLU A 244 -30.93 -13.71 20.60
C GLU A 244 -29.76 -12.79 20.95
N ARG A 245 -29.56 -11.72 20.16
CA ARG A 245 -28.47 -10.75 20.40
C ARG A 245 -28.97 -9.33 20.59
N ASN A 246 -28.21 -8.55 21.35
CA ASN A 246 -28.39 -7.10 21.44
C ASN A 246 -27.34 -6.35 20.60
N MET A 247 -27.53 -5.03 20.46
CA MET A 247 -26.68 -4.17 19.63
C MET A 247 -25.21 -4.14 20.09
N GLY A 248 -24.97 -4.22 21.40
CA GLY A 248 -23.61 -4.26 21.97
C GLY A 248 -22.85 -5.54 21.64
N GLU A 249 -23.54 -6.68 21.59
CA GLU A 249 -22.97 -7.96 21.18
C GLU A 249 -22.63 -7.99 19.68
N ILE A 250 -23.48 -7.38 18.84
CA ILE A 250 -23.19 -7.22 17.41
C ILE A 250 -21.96 -6.33 17.21
N ARG A 251 -21.86 -5.22 17.95
CA ARG A 251 -20.70 -4.34 17.92
C ARG A 251 -19.42 -5.06 18.32
N GLY A 252 -19.41 -5.69 19.49
CA GLY A 252 -18.24 -6.40 20.00
C GLY A 252 -17.79 -7.52 19.04
N PHE A 253 -18.74 -8.16 18.35
CA PHE A 253 -18.41 -9.12 17.31
C PHE A 253 -17.71 -8.47 16.10
N LEU A 254 -18.29 -7.39 15.56
CA LEU A 254 -17.73 -6.70 14.39
C LEU A 254 -16.35 -6.11 14.69
N GLU A 255 -16.12 -5.59 15.89
CA GLU A 255 -14.81 -5.12 16.34
C GLU A 255 -13.80 -6.27 16.47
N LYS A 256 -14.22 -7.44 17.00
CA LYS A 256 -13.35 -8.62 17.15
C LYS A 256 -12.96 -9.24 15.81
N ASN A 257 -13.88 -9.24 14.84
CA ASN A 257 -13.72 -9.95 13.58
C ASN A 257 -13.58 -9.02 12.37
N GLY A 258 -13.43 -7.70 12.60
CA GLY A 258 -13.56 -6.66 11.58
C GLY A 258 -12.70 -6.87 10.33
N LYS A 259 -11.49 -7.40 10.50
CA LYS A 259 -10.59 -7.72 9.39
C LYS A 259 -11.20 -8.66 8.35
N GLU A 260 -12.00 -9.64 8.77
CA GLU A 260 -12.68 -10.57 7.84
C GLU A 260 -13.75 -9.86 6.99
N PHE A 261 -14.29 -8.76 7.49
CA PHE A 261 -15.30 -7.95 6.81
C PHE A 261 -14.69 -6.82 5.98
N GLY A 262 -13.39 -6.55 6.13
CA GLY A 262 -12.78 -5.32 5.63
C GLY A 262 -13.21 -4.10 6.42
N LEU A 263 -13.48 -4.26 7.72
CA LEU A 263 -13.70 -3.16 8.65
C LEU A 263 -12.38 -2.74 9.30
N PRO A 264 -12.24 -1.45 9.64
CA PRO A 264 -11.06 -0.95 10.33
C PRO A 264 -10.93 -1.51 11.75
N PRO A 265 -9.70 -1.78 12.21
CA PRO A 265 -9.46 -2.21 13.58
C PRO A 265 -9.84 -1.08 14.54
N SER A 266 -10.73 -1.35 15.49
CA SER A 266 -11.22 -0.35 16.45
C SER A 266 -10.27 -0.07 17.62
N LYS A 267 -9.22 -0.88 17.77
CA LYS A 267 -8.29 -0.75 18.89
C LYS A 267 -7.29 0.35 18.58
N ASP A 268 -7.19 1.29 19.51
CA ASP A 268 -6.13 2.31 19.57
C ASP A 268 -6.22 3.47 18.56
N ASP A 269 -7.31 3.58 17.79
CA ASP A 269 -7.60 4.74 16.93
C ASP A 269 -8.94 5.41 17.31
N GLU A 270 -8.86 6.62 17.88
CA GLU A 270 -10.03 7.41 18.31
C GLU A 270 -10.97 7.76 17.14
N ALA A 271 -10.44 8.02 15.95
CA ALA A 271 -11.25 8.31 14.77
C ALA A 271 -12.03 7.08 14.31
N VAL A 272 -11.41 5.89 14.38
CA VAL A 272 -12.11 4.64 14.10
C VAL A 272 -13.17 4.35 15.17
N VAL A 273 -12.89 4.58 16.46
CA VAL A 273 -13.90 4.43 17.52
C VAL A 273 -15.12 5.32 17.26
N LEU A 274 -14.90 6.58 16.87
CA LEU A 274 -15.97 7.51 16.51
C LEU A 274 -16.74 7.07 15.26
N LEU A 275 -16.06 6.46 14.27
CA LEU A 275 -16.71 5.85 13.11
C LEU A 275 -17.68 4.75 13.56
N TYR A 276 -17.25 3.83 14.42
CA TYR A 276 -18.15 2.80 14.97
C TYR A 276 -19.31 3.41 15.76
N ASP A 277 -19.08 4.39 16.63
CA ASP A 277 -20.14 5.06 17.38
C ASP A 277 -21.18 5.73 16.45
N GLY A 278 -20.71 6.40 15.39
CA GLY A 278 -21.56 7.00 14.37
C GLY A 278 -22.41 5.96 13.63
N MET A 279 -21.80 4.88 13.15
CA MET A 279 -22.51 3.86 12.37
C MET A 279 -23.60 3.17 13.21
N PHE A 280 -23.33 2.90 14.49
CA PHE A 280 -24.29 2.23 15.36
C PHE A 280 -25.40 3.16 15.84
N SER A 281 -25.12 4.43 16.12
CA SER A 281 -26.14 5.42 16.51
C SER A 281 -27.10 5.77 15.38
N GLU A 282 -26.67 5.76 14.12
CA GLU A 282 -27.56 6.03 12.98
C GLU A 282 -28.58 4.92 12.71
N VAL A 283 -28.35 3.72 13.24
CA VAL A 283 -29.27 2.58 13.13
C VAL A 283 -30.19 2.50 14.36
N GLU A 284 -30.02 3.39 15.36
CA GLU A 284 -30.87 3.50 16.56
C GLU A 284 -32.28 4.03 16.23
N ASN A 285 -33.15 3.12 15.81
CA ASN A 285 -34.59 3.21 16.08
C ASN A 285 -35.10 1.97 16.85
N ARG A 286 -34.18 1.13 17.35
CA ARG A 286 -34.51 -0.08 18.13
C ARG A 286 -33.88 0.03 19.51
N ASP A 287 -34.63 -0.39 20.53
CA ASP A 287 -34.19 -0.35 21.92
C ASP A 287 -32.91 -1.18 22.10
N ASN A 288 -31.79 -0.59 22.52
CA ASN A 288 -30.49 -1.27 22.60
C ASN A 288 -30.48 -2.51 23.52
N ALA A 289 -31.46 -2.60 24.42
CA ALA A 289 -31.67 -3.72 25.33
C ALA A 289 -32.61 -4.80 24.78
N ALA A 290 -33.28 -4.56 23.64
CA ALA A 290 -34.15 -5.54 23.01
C ALA A 290 -33.30 -6.64 22.38
N ARG A 291 -33.60 -7.87 22.78
CA ARG A 291 -33.08 -9.06 22.14
C ARG A 291 -33.74 -9.21 20.77
N LEU A 292 -32.93 -9.25 19.73
CA LEU A 292 -33.37 -9.41 18.35
C LEU A 292 -33.44 -10.89 18.01
N GLU A 293 -34.48 -11.28 17.27
CA GLU A 293 -34.53 -12.61 16.66
C GLU A 293 -33.36 -12.78 15.67
N LYS A 294 -33.04 -14.02 15.32
CA LYS A 294 -31.92 -14.33 14.42
C LYS A 294 -32.04 -13.58 13.10
N GLU A 295 -33.21 -13.63 12.46
CA GLU A 295 -33.48 -12.95 11.18
C GLU A 295 -33.38 -11.43 11.30
N GLU A 296 -33.83 -10.85 12.42
CA GLU A 296 -33.73 -9.41 12.67
C GLU A 296 -32.28 -8.95 12.88
N SER A 297 -31.48 -9.77 13.55
CA SER A 297 -30.04 -9.54 13.75
C SER A 297 -29.29 -9.54 12.42
N VAL A 298 -29.67 -10.44 11.49
CA VAL A 298 -29.09 -10.48 10.13
C VAL A 298 -29.38 -9.19 9.36
N VAL A 299 -30.64 -8.75 9.36
CA VAL A 299 -31.05 -7.52 8.67
C VAL A 299 -30.30 -6.32 9.22
N LEU A 300 -30.25 -6.19 10.55
CA LEU A 300 -29.53 -5.11 11.23
C LEU A 300 -28.05 -5.09 10.84
N MET A 301 -27.39 -6.25 10.84
CA MET A 301 -25.97 -6.33 10.51
C MET A 301 -25.71 -5.95 9.04
N LYS A 302 -26.60 -6.32 8.13
CA LYS A 302 -26.53 -5.91 6.72
C LYS A 302 -26.64 -4.38 6.59
N GLU A 303 -27.58 -3.76 7.29
CA GLU A 303 -27.75 -2.30 7.31
C GLU A 303 -26.50 -1.59 7.85
N ILE A 304 -25.90 -2.12 8.94
CA ILE A 304 -24.66 -1.58 9.51
C ILE A 304 -23.50 -1.68 8.50
N LEU A 305 -23.31 -2.85 7.86
CA LEU A 305 -22.26 -3.05 6.86
C LEU A 305 -22.47 -2.16 5.62
N GLU A 306 -23.71 -1.94 5.18
CA GLU A 306 -24.02 -1.02 4.09
C GLU A 306 -23.58 0.42 4.41
N LYS A 307 -23.87 0.90 5.64
CA LYS A 307 -23.41 2.21 6.10
C LYS A 307 -21.88 2.32 6.20
N PHE A 308 -21.22 1.30 6.74
CA PHE A 308 -19.76 1.25 6.75
C PHE A 308 -19.18 1.32 5.34
N ALA A 309 -19.75 0.58 4.39
CA ALA A 309 -19.30 0.61 3.00
C ALA A 309 -19.43 2.02 2.41
N GLU A 310 -20.56 2.69 2.60
CA GLU A 310 -20.78 4.08 2.13
C GLU A 310 -19.79 5.07 2.75
N GLN A 311 -19.59 4.98 4.06
CA GLN A 311 -18.71 5.90 4.78
C GLN A 311 -17.24 5.69 4.42
N LEU A 312 -16.80 4.44 4.26
CA LEU A 312 -15.42 4.12 3.87
C LEU A 312 -15.15 4.39 2.38
N GLU A 313 -16.16 4.35 1.52
CA GLU A 313 -16.05 4.81 0.12
C GLU A 313 -15.87 6.33 0.05
N ALA A 314 -16.57 7.08 0.92
CA ALA A 314 -16.46 8.54 0.98
C ALA A 314 -15.17 9.00 1.70
N SER A 315 -14.75 8.26 2.72
CA SER A 315 -13.59 8.57 3.56
C SER A 315 -12.89 7.28 3.99
N PRO A 316 -11.98 6.74 3.16
CA PRO A 316 -11.19 5.56 3.51
C PRO A 316 -10.37 5.76 4.77
N VAL A 317 -10.13 4.67 5.51
CA VAL A 317 -9.22 4.65 6.67
C VAL A 317 -7.85 4.16 6.22
N PHE A 318 -6.80 4.84 6.64
CA PHE A 318 -5.41 4.47 6.39
C PHE A 318 -4.81 3.98 7.71
N HIS A 319 -4.37 2.73 7.73
CA HIS A 319 -3.77 2.11 8.90
C HIS A 319 -2.29 1.83 8.62
N ASP A 320 -1.42 2.58 9.28
CA ASP A 320 0.02 2.36 9.25
C ASP A 320 0.38 1.13 10.08
N LEU A 321 1.00 0.14 9.45
CA LEU A 321 1.36 -1.14 10.07
C LEU A 321 2.75 -1.11 10.73
N ASP A 322 3.50 0.00 10.59
CA ASP A 322 4.80 0.18 11.22
C ASP A 322 4.73 0.84 12.62
N ASN A 323 3.51 1.18 13.09
CA ASN A 323 3.23 1.75 14.42
C ASN A 323 2.45 0.80 15.35
#